data_AF-A0AAW8S1L3-F1
#
_entry.id   AF-A0AAW8S1L3-F1
#
_cell.length_a   1.000
_cell.length_b   1.000
_cell.length_c   1.000
_cell.angle_alpha   90.00
_cell.angle_beta   90.00
_cell.angle_gamma   90.00
#
_symmetry.space_group_name_H-M   'P 1'
#
loop_
_entity.id
_entity.type
_entity.pdbx_description
1 polymer ?
#
loop_
_entity_poly.entity_id
_entity_poly.type
_entity_poly.pdbx_seq_one_letter_code
_entity_poly.pdbx_strand_id
1 'polypeptide(L)'
;MSKSKKEKRKLLAQLKNQNKQKFTNQTLSNKNGITRIRYLPDTDKVELTIKMEMIPPSQTEYLQSLDPKSIDIASEKLKNLNYTKVSDSEIQSILSSALAYKKDFVSLLPMSTSCFTIPAGTVLYRVRDKNTDFNCESQFWYNPVGSTYYNRLNKPQDPIFYISDSPMTSMLESKIPQNEEFYLLAYLTLEEITLVNIAPSYIDSSQYPEIEKKVGTFLTNEFSRDVPTNKNEIYRITNCIENFFFPYKIHNFDGWNYPSAVRENKTSIAVCPESADQKLAFLYLAECLYKENEGFLIKNPQSVNANWKLLPINNQNNFNNLEQYRIQKIQKHYSSLLW
;
A
#
# COMPACT_ATOMS: atom_id res chain seq x y z
N MET A 1 -25.77 -58.76 -3.42
CA MET A 1 -25.94 -58.98 -1.96
C MET A 1 -24.99 -58.06 -1.20
N SER A 2 -25.54 -57.15 -0.37
CA SER A 2 -24.77 -56.15 0.38
C SER A 2 -24.07 -56.83 1.57
N LYS A 3 -22.73 -56.83 1.58
CA LYS A 3 -21.94 -57.36 2.70
C LYS A 3 -22.33 -56.67 4.01
N SER A 4 -22.51 -57.45 5.07
CA SER A 4 -22.95 -56.93 6.36
C SER A 4 -21.93 -55.92 6.92
N LYS A 5 -22.40 -54.99 7.75
CA LYS A 5 -21.56 -53.96 8.41
C LYS A 5 -20.38 -54.59 9.18
N LYS A 6 -20.54 -55.83 9.65
CA LYS A 6 -19.52 -56.61 10.36
C LYS A 6 -18.43 -57.13 9.42
N GLU A 7 -18.80 -57.57 8.22
CA GLU A 7 -17.85 -58.03 7.20
C GLU A 7 -17.06 -56.87 6.58
N LYS A 8 -17.69 -55.72 6.36
CA LYS A 8 -16.98 -54.51 5.92
C LYS A 8 -15.93 -54.07 6.95
N ARG A 9 -16.26 -54.15 8.25
CA ARG A 9 -15.30 -53.86 9.34
C ARG A 9 -14.15 -54.87 9.40
N LYS A 10 -14.42 -56.16 9.15
CA LYS A 10 -13.39 -57.20 9.10
C LYS A 10 -12.44 -57.01 7.91
N LEU A 11 -12.98 -56.64 6.75
CA LEU A 11 -12.21 -56.32 5.54
C LEU A 11 -11.34 -55.07 5.73
N LEU A 12 -11.88 -54.01 6.35
CA LEU A 12 -11.14 -52.80 6.72
C LEU A 12 -10.03 -53.07 7.74
N ALA A 13 -10.26 -53.98 8.69
CA ALA A 13 -9.23 -54.39 9.65
C ALA A 13 -8.14 -55.24 8.99
N GLN A 14 -8.48 -56.11 8.04
CA GLN A 14 -7.51 -56.89 7.26
C GLN A 14 -6.69 -55.99 6.31
N LEU A 15 -7.31 -55.02 5.64
CA LEU A 15 -6.60 -54.03 4.81
C LEU A 15 -5.67 -53.14 5.63
N LYS A 16 -6.06 -52.74 6.85
CA LYS A 16 -5.18 -52.01 7.79
C LYS A 16 -4.00 -52.85 8.29
N ASN A 17 -4.12 -54.18 8.31
CA ASN A 17 -3.03 -55.07 8.70
C ASN A 17 -2.15 -55.48 7.50
N GLN A 18 -2.67 -55.51 6.27
CA GLN A 18 -1.88 -55.73 5.06
C GLN A 18 -1.07 -54.49 4.64
N ASN A 19 -1.59 -53.28 4.89
CA ASN A 19 -0.85 -52.02 4.66
C ASN A 19 0.08 -51.64 5.84
N LYS A 20 0.29 -52.53 6.80
CA LYS A 20 1.39 -52.44 7.79
C LYS A 20 2.68 -53.02 7.21
N GLN A 21 3.02 -52.72 5.95
CA GLN A 21 4.44 -52.71 5.59
C GLN A 21 5.09 -51.64 6.48
N LYS A 22 6.04 -52.08 7.31
CA LYS A 22 6.75 -51.23 8.26
C LYS A 22 7.40 -50.08 7.51
N PHE A 23 6.80 -48.90 7.57
CA PHE A 23 7.52 -47.66 7.28
C PHE A 23 8.62 -47.53 8.33
N THR A 24 9.87 -47.74 7.94
CA THR A 24 11.04 -47.34 8.74
C THR A 24 11.13 -45.82 8.67
N ASN A 25 10.40 -45.15 9.57
CA ASN A 25 10.60 -43.73 9.82
C ASN A 25 11.86 -43.59 10.68
N GLN A 26 12.93 -43.08 10.10
CA GLN A 26 14.03 -42.52 10.90
C GLN A 26 13.78 -41.03 11.07
N THR A 27 13.75 -40.59 12.33
CA THR A 27 13.70 -39.18 12.70
C THR A 27 15.05 -38.84 13.27
N LEU A 28 15.79 -37.96 12.57
CA LEU A 28 17.07 -37.44 13.03
C LEU A 28 16.86 -35.97 13.39
N SER A 29 17.16 -35.61 14.64
CA SER A 29 17.20 -34.21 15.07
C SER A 29 18.63 -33.69 14.96
N ASN A 30 18.87 -32.75 14.05
CA ASN A 30 20.12 -31.97 14.04
C ASN A 30 19.82 -30.57 14.55
N LYS A 31 20.86 -29.83 14.97
CA LYS A 31 20.77 -28.44 15.46
C LYS A 31 20.06 -27.46 14.51
N ASN A 32 19.83 -27.83 13.24
CA ASN A 32 19.26 -26.97 12.19
C ASN A 32 17.91 -27.47 11.63
N GLY A 33 17.25 -28.44 12.27
CA GLY A 33 15.93 -28.92 11.85
C GLY A 33 15.66 -30.39 12.12
N ILE A 34 14.38 -30.77 11.97
CA ILE A 34 13.93 -32.17 12.04
C ILE A 34 13.87 -32.72 10.63
N THR A 35 14.68 -33.74 10.35
CA THR A 35 14.62 -34.47 9.09
C THR A 35 13.85 -35.77 9.30
N ARG A 36 12.75 -35.93 8.56
CA ARG A 36 12.03 -37.20 8.47
C ARG A 36 12.29 -37.81 7.10
N ILE A 37 12.89 -38.99 7.11
CA ILE A 37 13.10 -39.79 5.90
C ILE A 37 12.00 -40.83 5.86
N ARG A 38 11.26 -40.88 4.75
CA ARG A 38 10.25 -41.91 4.48
C ARG A 38 10.60 -42.63 3.19
N TYR A 39 10.89 -43.91 3.30
CA TYR A 39 11.03 -44.79 2.14
C TYR A 39 9.64 -45.10 1.59
N LEU A 40 9.40 -44.79 0.31
CA LEU A 40 8.15 -45.10 -0.35
C LEU A 40 8.22 -46.54 -0.90
N PRO A 41 7.23 -47.41 -0.60
CA PRO A 41 7.23 -48.77 -1.13
C PRO A 41 7.24 -48.77 -2.66
N ASP A 42 7.94 -49.74 -3.24
CA ASP A 42 7.85 -50.11 -4.66
C ASP A 42 8.22 -49.02 -5.68
N THR A 43 8.99 -48.00 -5.29
CA THR A 43 9.33 -46.88 -6.20
C THR A 43 10.81 -46.49 -6.28
N ASP A 44 11.74 -47.16 -5.60
CA ASP A 44 13.15 -46.71 -5.44
C ASP A 44 13.29 -45.23 -4.99
N LYS A 45 12.20 -44.64 -4.48
CA LYS A 45 12.11 -43.23 -4.12
C LYS A 45 12.06 -43.05 -2.62
N VAL A 46 12.70 -41.98 -2.17
CA VAL A 46 12.72 -41.56 -0.78
C VAL A 46 12.05 -40.20 -0.69
N GLU A 47 11.06 -40.06 0.18
CA GLU A 47 10.46 -38.79 0.55
C GLU A 47 11.25 -38.22 1.74
N LEU A 48 11.92 -37.10 1.50
CA LEU A 48 12.67 -36.35 2.51
C LEU A 48 11.82 -35.15 2.95
N THR A 49 11.36 -35.15 4.19
CA THR A 49 10.73 -33.98 4.80
C THR A 49 11.72 -33.30 5.74
N ILE A 50 12.20 -32.13 5.37
CA ILE A 50 13.04 -31.29 6.23
C ILE A 50 12.13 -30.23 6.85
N LYS A 51 11.90 -30.30 8.16
CA LYS A 51 11.34 -29.17 8.92
C LYS A 51 12.50 -28.29 9.34
N MET A 52 12.70 -27.21 8.61
CA MET A 52 13.59 -26.13 9.01
C MET A 52 12.78 -25.14 9.84
N GLU A 53 13.17 -24.93 11.09
CA GLU A 53 12.76 -23.72 11.81
C GLU A 53 13.54 -22.58 11.17
N MET A 54 12.90 -21.84 10.27
CA MET A 54 13.53 -20.65 9.71
C MET A 54 13.49 -19.55 10.75
N ILE A 55 14.67 -19.22 11.26
CA ILE A 55 14.89 -17.96 11.95
C ILE A 55 14.97 -16.90 10.82
N PRO A 56 14.05 -15.91 10.77
CA PRO A 56 14.18 -14.81 9.81
C PRO A 56 15.55 -14.15 9.96
N PRO A 57 16.19 -13.71 8.86
CA PRO A 57 17.46 -13.02 8.96
C PRO A 57 17.30 -11.79 9.83
N SER A 58 18.31 -11.51 10.64
CA SER A 58 18.43 -10.20 11.26
C SER A 58 18.50 -9.12 10.18
N GLN A 59 18.13 -7.89 10.55
CA GLN A 59 18.22 -6.74 9.68
C GLN A 59 19.63 -6.56 9.08
N THR A 60 20.66 -6.79 9.90
CA THR A 60 22.06 -6.77 9.49
C THR A 60 22.37 -7.85 8.45
N GLU A 61 21.96 -9.11 8.68
CA GLU A 61 22.15 -10.18 7.71
C GLU A 61 21.43 -9.89 6.39
N TYR A 62 20.24 -9.28 6.46
CA TYR A 62 19.52 -8.85 5.27
C TYR A 62 20.33 -7.84 4.45
N LEU A 63 20.78 -6.75 5.08
CA LEU A 63 21.50 -5.69 4.39
C LEU A 63 22.85 -6.17 3.83
N GLN A 64 23.56 -7.04 4.55
CA GLN A 64 24.78 -7.68 4.07
C GLN A 64 24.57 -8.55 2.83
N SER A 65 23.37 -9.15 2.69
CA SER A 65 23.06 -10.00 1.54
C SER A 65 22.75 -9.21 0.27
N LEU A 66 22.42 -7.91 0.40
CA LEU A 66 22.09 -7.08 -0.74
C LEU A 66 23.35 -6.67 -1.49
N ASP A 67 23.36 -6.98 -2.78
CA ASP A 67 24.37 -6.48 -3.70
C ASP A 67 23.92 -5.14 -4.29
N PRO A 68 24.64 -4.03 -4.02
CA PRO A 68 24.28 -2.73 -4.58
C PRO A 68 24.29 -2.71 -6.11
N LYS A 69 25.04 -3.58 -6.81
CA LYS A 69 24.98 -3.67 -8.27
C LYS A 69 23.66 -4.29 -8.75
N SER A 70 23.11 -5.24 -7.99
CA SER A 70 21.83 -5.85 -8.30
C SER A 70 20.67 -4.84 -8.29
N ILE A 71 20.76 -3.81 -7.44
CA ILE A 71 19.80 -2.67 -7.43
C ILE A 71 19.91 -1.85 -8.73
N ASP A 72 21.12 -1.55 -9.18
CA ASP A 72 21.35 -0.80 -10.43
C ASP A 72 20.85 -1.59 -11.64
N ILE A 73 21.19 -2.89 -11.70
CA ILE A 73 20.75 -3.81 -12.76
C ILE A 73 19.22 -3.91 -12.81
N ALA A 74 18.57 -4.03 -11.64
CA ALA A 74 17.10 -4.06 -11.59
C ALA A 74 16.50 -2.74 -12.09
N SER A 75 17.06 -1.60 -11.68
CA SER A 75 16.62 -0.28 -12.15
C SER A 75 16.71 -0.15 -13.67
N GLU A 76 17.81 -0.59 -14.27
CA GLU A 76 18.00 -0.57 -15.73
C GLU A 76 17.02 -1.53 -16.44
N LYS A 77 16.85 -2.75 -15.93
CA LYS A 77 15.90 -3.72 -16.49
C LYS A 77 14.49 -3.16 -16.48
N LEU A 78 14.03 -2.62 -15.36
CA LEU A 78 12.70 -2.02 -15.24
C LEU A 78 12.51 -0.90 -16.26
N LYS A 79 13.47 0.03 -16.39
CA LYS A 79 13.41 1.13 -17.38
C LYS A 79 13.23 0.65 -18.82
N ASN A 80 13.80 -0.51 -19.16
CA ASN A 80 13.81 -1.06 -20.52
C ASN A 80 12.66 -2.05 -20.80
N LEU A 81 11.74 -2.28 -19.85
CA LEU A 81 10.62 -3.20 -20.06
C LEU A 81 9.61 -2.69 -21.09
N ASN A 82 9.03 -3.62 -21.84
CA ASN A 82 7.79 -3.37 -22.56
C ASN A 82 6.58 -3.67 -21.64
N TYR A 83 6.11 -2.64 -20.97
CA TYR A 83 5.06 -2.73 -19.94
C TYR A 83 3.70 -3.23 -20.45
N THR A 84 3.45 -3.18 -21.75
CA THR A 84 2.22 -3.73 -22.35
C THR A 84 2.28 -5.26 -22.53
N LYS A 85 3.47 -5.85 -22.49
CA LYS A 85 3.70 -7.28 -22.74
C LYS A 85 4.24 -8.04 -21.52
N VAL A 86 4.99 -7.35 -20.66
CA VAL A 86 5.60 -7.96 -19.48
C VAL A 86 4.53 -8.45 -18.49
N SER A 87 4.77 -9.57 -17.82
CA SER A 87 3.89 -10.08 -16.76
C SER A 87 4.20 -9.45 -15.40
N ASP A 88 3.23 -9.41 -14.49
CA ASP A 88 3.47 -8.94 -13.11
C ASP A 88 4.52 -9.82 -12.40
N SER A 89 4.54 -11.13 -12.68
CA SER A 89 5.55 -12.06 -12.15
C SER A 89 6.97 -11.74 -12.60
N GLU A 90 7.14 -11.23 -13.83
CA GLU A 90 8.45 -10.85 -14.33
C GLU A 90 8.93 -9.53 -13.71
N ILE A 91 8.02 -8.56 -13.54
CA ILE A 91 8.30 -7.33 -12.76
C ILE A 91 8.71 -7.70 -11.33
N GLN A 92 7.94 -8.57 -10.67
CA GLN A 92 8.23 -9.05 -9.33
C GLN A 92 9.58 -9.76 -9.27
N SER A 93 9.91 -10.63 -10.23
CA SER A 93 11.21 -11.31 -10.27
C SER A 93 12.38 -10.33 -10.37
N ILE A 94 12.22 -9.23 -11.12
CA ILE A 94 13.24 -8.17 -11.22
C ILE A 94 13.37 -7.46 -9.87
N LEU A 95 12.26 -7.07 -9.24
CA LEU A 95 12.25 -6.42 -7.93
C LEU A 95 12.88 -7.31 -6.84
N SER A 96 12.52 -8.59 -6.80
CA SER A 96 13.10 -9.57 -5.88
C SER A 96 14.60 -9.79 -6.12
N SER A 97 15.13 -9.52 -7.32
CA SER A 97 16.58 -9.58 -7.54
C SER A 97 17.34 -8.45 -6.85
N ALA A 98 16.68 -7.32 -6.58
CA ALA A 98 17.27 -6.17 -5.90
C ALA A 98 16.93 -6.09 -4.40
N LEU A 99 15.76 -6.58 -4.01
CA LEU A 99 15.19 -6.34 -2.68
C LEU A 99 14.95 -7.61 -1.85
N ALA A 100 15.15 -8.81 -2.41
CA ALA A 100 14.99 -10.03 -1.63
C ALA A 100 16.28 -10.39 -0.90
N TYR A 101 16.14 -10.89 0.33
CA TYR A 101 17.16 -11.70 0.96
C TYR A 101 17.42 -12.94 0.11
N LYS A 102 18.68 -13.27 -0.13
CA LYS A 102 19.06 -14.54 -0.76
C LYS A 102 20.18 -15.17 0.04
N LYS A 103 19.93 -16.37 0.56
CA LYS A 103 20.95 -17.21 1.17
C LYS A 103 20.66 -18.67 0.85
N ASP A 104 21.67 -19.34 0.29
CA ASP A 104 21.58 -20.73 -0.16
C ASP A 104 20.41 -20.94 -1.13
N PHE A 105 19.41 -21.73 -0.73
CA PHE A 105 18.20 -22.06 -1.50
C PHE A 105 16.96 -21.27 -1.05
N VAL A 106 17.12 -20.29 -0.14
CA VAL A 106 16.03 -19.51 0.42
C VAL A 106 16.07 -18.09 -0.13
N SER A 107 14.91 -17.62 -0.60
CA SER A 107 14.69 -16.20 -0.90
C SER A 107 13.55 -15.66 -0.05
N LEU A 108 13.82 -14.60 0.71
CA LEU A 108 12.81 -13.96 1.57
C LEU A 108 12.61 -12.51 1.13
N LEU A 109 11.36 -12.08 1.09
CA LEU A 109 11.03 -10.68 0.86
C LEU A 109 10.93 -10.02 2.23
N PRO A 110 11.78 -9.04 2.56
CA PRO A 110 11.57 -8.24 3.76
C PRO A 110 10.24 -7.49 3.61
N MET A 111 9.47 -7.44 4.70
CA MET A 111 8.28 -6.60 4.79
C MET A 111 8.62 -5.47 5.74
N SER A 112 8.39 -4.23 5.31
CA SER A 112 8.63 -3.07 6.18
C SER A 112 7.56 -3.02 7.27
N THR A 113 8.00 -2.91 8.52
CA THR A 113 7.15 -2.57 9.67
C THR A 113 7.26 -1.09 10.05
N SER A 114 8.03 -0.31 9.30
CA SER A 114 8.17 1.13 9.52
C SER A 114 6.82 1.79 9.31
N CYS A 115 6.36 2.54 10.30
CA CYS A 115 5.06 3.19 10.27
C CYS A 115 5.20 4.71 10.36
N PHE A 116 4.24 5.39 9.75
CA PHE A 116 4.02 6.82 9.86
C PHE A 116 2.61 7.03 10.41
N THR A 117 2.48 7.82 11.47
CA THR A 117 1.18 8.09 12.11
C THR A 117 0.72 9.50 11.83
N ILE A 118 -0.57 9.63 11.53
CA ILE A 118 -1.27 10.91 11.44
C ILE A 118 -2.19 10.99 12.66
N PRO A 119 -1.95 11.93 13.59
CA PRO A 119 -2.77 12.06 14.79
C PRO A 119 -4.23 12.38 14.48
N ALA A 120 -5.11 12.06 15.42
CA ALA A 120 -6.49 12.54 15.39
C ALA A 120 -6.55 14.08 15.46
N GLY A 121 -7.47 14.69 14.73
CA GLY A 121 -7.65 16.14 14.64
C GLY A 121 -6.80 16.83 13.57
N THR A 122 -6.00 16.08 12.79
CA THR A 122 -5.25 16.60 11.65
C THR A 122 -6.18 16.85 10.46
N VAL A 123 -5.95 17.95 9.74
CA VAL A 123 -6.66 18.26 8.49
C VAL A 123 -5.82 17.79 7.32
N LEU A 124 -6.44 16.99 6.45
CA LEU A 124 -5.86 16.46 5.22
C LEU A 124 -6.64 16.98 4.02
N TYR A 125 -6.01 17.00 2.85
CA TYR A 125 -6.51 17.68 1.66
C TYR A 125 -6.49 16.80 0.43
N ARG A 126 -7.48 17.00 -0.43
CA ARG A 126 -7.59 16.37 -1.74
C ARG A 126 -8.04 17.40 -2.75
N VAL A 127 -7.64 17.24 -4.01
CA VAL A 127 -8.04 18.11 -5.11
C VAL A 127 -8.91 17.35 -6.12
N ARG A 128 -9.86 18.07 -6.70
CA ARG A 128 -10.72 17.63 -7.80
C ARG A 128 -10.73 18.67 -8.91
N ASP A 129 -10.92 18.21 -10.13
CA ASP A 129 -11.09 19.07 -11.30
C ASP A 129 -12.36 19.93 -11.16
N LYS A 130 -12.35 21.16 -11.71
CA LYS A 130 -13.49 22.09 -11.64
C LYS A 130 -14.76 21.56 -12.30
N ASN A 131 -14.66 20.60 -13.23
CA ASN A 131 -15.80 19.96 -13.87
C ASN A 131 -16.38 18.80 -13.03
N THR A 132 -15.84 18.53 -11.84
CA THR A 132 -16.39 17.52 -10.94
C THR A 132 -17.76 17.95 -10.44
N ASP A 133 -18.77 17.17 -10.78
CA ASP A 133 -20.12 17.31 -10.23
C ASP A 133 -20.18 16.72 -8.82
N PHE A 134 -20.86 17.39 -7.89
CA PHE A 134 -20.99 16.98 -6.47
C PHE A 134 -22.47 16.78 -6.09
N ASN A 135 -23.15 15.95 -6.87
CA ASN A 135 -24.54 15.57 -6.70
C ASN A 135 -24.74 14.33 -5.82
N CYS A 136 -23.68 13.60 -5.47
CA CYS A 136 -23.74 12.48 -4.53
C CYS A 136 -22.51 12.36 -3.63
N GLU A 137 -22.69 11.71 -2.48
CA GLU A 137 -21.65 11.51 -1.45
C GLU A 137 -20.36 10.90 -2.03
N SER A 138 -20.47 9.91 -2.91
CA SER A 138 -19.30 9.21 -3.45
C SER A 138 -18.36 10.12 -4.24
N GLN A 139 -18.83 11.25 -4.78
CA GLN A 139 -17.99 12.20 -5.53
C GLN A 139 -17.01 12.97 -4.62
N PHE A 140 -17.38 13.15 -3.33
CA PHE A 140 -16.47 13.69 -2.34
C PHE A 140 -15.33 12.68 -2.09
N TRP A 141 -15.68 11.42 -1.89
CA TRP A 141 -14.73 10.40 -1.42
C TRP A 141 -13.95 9.68 -2.53
N TYR A 142 -14.61 9.21 -3.59
CA TYR A 142 -14.03 8.27 -4.55
C TYR A 142 -14.27 8.72 -5.99
N ASN A 143 -13.58 8.12 -6.94
CA ASN A 143 -13.97 8.27 -8.35
C ASN A 143 -15.20 7.38 -8.59
N PRO A 144 -16.26 7.88 -9.24
CA PRO A 144 -17.53 7.15 -9.37
C PRO A 144 -17.42 5.80 -10.10
N VAL A 145 -16.36 5.58 -10.89
CA VAL A 145 -16.13 4.31 -11.64
C VAL A 145 -14.80 3.66 -11.22
N GLY A 146 -14.19 4.11 -10.11
CA GLY A 146 -12.78 3.83 -9.84
C GLY A 146 -11.89 4.40 -10.95
N SER A 147 -10.59 4.05 -10.92
CA SER A 147 -9.70 4.34 -12.05
C SER A 147 -9.85 3.24 -13.10
N THR A 148 -9.93 3.57 -14.39
CA THR A 148 -9.88 2.57 -15.48
C THR A 148 -8.45 2.14 -15.81
N TYR A 149 -7.47 2.82 -15.21
CA TYR A 149 -6.04 2.62 -15.42
C TYR A 149 -5.31 2.42 -14.09
N TYR A 150 -4.10 1.88 -14.15
CA TYR A 150 -3.22 1.77 -12.99
C TYR A 150 -2.82 3.17 -12.49
N ASN A 151 -2.81 3.36 -11.18
CA ASN A 151 -2.09 4.47 -10.53
C ASN A 151 -1.00 3.90 -9.62
N ARG A 152 -0.23 4.76 -8.95
CA ARG A 152 0.91 4.36 -8.12
C ARG A 152 0.61 3.22 -7.16
N LEU A 153 -0.52 3.24 -6.48
CA LEU A 153 -0.87 2.28 -5.42
C LEU A 153 -2.19 1.55 -5.66
N ASN A 154 -2.80 1.64 -6.85
CA ASN A 154 -4.01 0.90 -7.13
C ASN A 154 -4.12 0.43 -8.57
N LYS A 155 -4.72 -0.75 -8.72
CA LYS A 155 -5.06 -1.36 -10.01
C LYS A 155 -6.32 -0.72 -10.58
N PRO A 156 -6.61 -0.91 -11.88
CA PRO A 156 -7.92 -0.56 -12.43
C PRO A 156 -9.04 -1.16 -11.57
N GLN A 157 -10.08 -0.36 -11.31
CA GLN A 157 -11.25 -0.71 -10.50
C GLN A 157 -10.99 -0.93 -9.00
N ASP A 158 -9.75 -0.78 -8.52
CA ASP A 158 -9.44 -0.86 -7.10
C ASP A 158 -9.43 0.54 -6.48
N PRO A 159 -10.39 0.89 -5.60
CA PRO A 159 -10.48 2.23 -5.02
C PRO A 159 -9.39 2.44 -3.96
N ILE A 160 -8.66 3.55 -4.08
CA ILE A 160 -7.75 4.07 -3.04
C ILE A 160 -8.06 5.54 -2.82
N PHE A 161 -8.00 5.97 -1.56
CA PHE A 161 -8.24 7.34 -1.15
C PHE A 161 -6.92 8.11 -1.04
N TYR A 162 -6.53 8.76 -2.14
CA TYR A 162 -5.34 9.62 -2.17
C TYR A 162 -5.63 10.96 -1.50
N ILE A 163 -4.76 11.35 -0.57
CA ILE A 163 -4.87 12.58 0.20
C ILE A 163 -3.47 13.12 0.55
N SER A 164 -3.35 14.34 1.04
CA SER A 164 -2.09 14.92 1.51
C SER A 164 -2.27 15.78 2.75
N ASP A 165 -1.19 16.01 3.48
CA ASP A 165 -1.10 16.94 4.60
C ASP A 165 -1.09 18.41 4.18
N SER A 166 -0.96 18.69 2.88
CA SER A 166 -0.84 20.03 2.33
C SER A 166 -1.76 20.23 1.12
N PRO A 167 -2.50 21.35 1.05
CA PRO A 167 -3.27 21.71 -0.14
C PRO A 167 -2.39 21.83 -1.38
N MET A 168 -1.20 22.43 -1.22
CA MET A 168 -0.24 22.64 -2.30
C MET A 168 0.24 21.32 -2.87
N THR A 169 0.62 20.36 -2.02
CA THR A 169 1.00 19.01 -2.47
C THR A 169 -0.15 18.34 -3.22
N SER A 170 -1.39 18.44 -2.70
CA SER A 170 -2.58 17.86 -3.35
C SER A 170 -2.83 18.42 -4.75
N MET A 171 -2.68 19.74 -4.89
CA MET A 171 -2.84 20.45 -6.16
C MET A 171 -1.77 20.04 -7.18
N LEU A 172 -0.50 20.02 -6.75
CA LEU A 172 0.62 19.63 -7.61
C LEU A 172 0.52 18.15 -8.04
N GLU A 173 0.16 17.24 -7.14
CA GLU A 173 -0.01 15.81 -7.48
C GLU A 173 -1.18 15.58 -8.45
N SER A 174 -2.18 16.47 -8.42
CA SER A 174 -3.31 16.45 -9.36
C SER A 174 -2.98 17.08 -10.72
N LYS A 175 -1.75 17.57 -10.92
CA LYS A 175 -1.27 18.19 -12.17
C LYS A 175 -2.18 19.34 -12.67
N ILE A 176 -2.75 20.13 -11.75
CA ILE A 176 -3.59 21.29 -12.10
C ILE A 176 -2.75 22.34 -12.83
N PRO A 177 -3.11 22.75 -14.06
CA PRO A 177 -2.37 23.77 -14.79
C PRO A 177 -2.49 25.15 -14.15
N GLN A 178 -1.50 26.02 -14.42
CA GLN A 178 -1.53 27.40 -13.97
C GLN A 178 -2.75 28.15 -14.50
N ASN A 179 -3.31 29.04 -13.67
CA ASN A 179 -4.50 29.84 -13.95
C ASN A 179 -5.79 29.03 -14.16
N GLU A 180 -5.78 27.73 -13.86
CA GLU A 180 -6.97 26.90 -13.86
C GLU A 180 -7.66 26.91 -12.49
N GLU A 181 -8.98 26.73 -12.53
CA GLU A 181 -9.78 26.52 -11.33
C GLU A 181 -9.80 25.04 -10.94
N PHE A 182 -9.93 24.79 -9.64
CA PHE A 182 -10.08 23.44 -9.10
C PHE A 182 -10.91 23.48 -7.82
N TYR A 183 -11.32 22.31 -7.34
CA TYR A 183 -11.93 22.17 -6.03
C TYR A 183 -10.91 21.61 -5.03
N LEU A 184 -10.75 22.30 -3.91
CA LEU A 184 -10.02 21.81 -2.75
C LEU A 184 -11.00 21.22 -1.75
N LEU A 185 -10.80 19.96 -1.38
CA LEU A 185 -11.56 19.25 -0.36
C LEU A 185 -10.68 19.06 0.88
N ALA A 186 -11.25 19.28 2.05
CA ALA A 186 -10.59 19.10 3.33
C ALA A 186 -11.30 18.02 4.17
N TYR A 187 -10.52 17.23 4.87
CA TYR A 187 -10.95 16.11 5.70
C TYR A 187 -10.30 16.20 7.07
N LEU A 188 -11.03 15.86 8.13
CA LEU A 188 -10.52 15.76 9.49
C LEU A 188 -10.27 14.30 9.84
N THR A 189 -9.10 14.00 10.40
CA THR A 189 -8.87 12.71 11.04
C THR A 189 -9.65 12.64 12.36
N LEU A 190 -10.55 11.67 12.48
CA LEU A 190 -11.33 11.39 13.69
C LEU A 190 -10.54 10.53 14.67
N GLU A 191 -9.71 9.65 14.14
CA GLU A 191 -8.83 8.74 14.87
C GLU A 191 -7.42 8.79 14.27
N GLU A 192 -6.45 8.17 14.96
CA GLU A 192 -5.11 8.01 14.42
C GLU A 192 -5.13 7.14 13.17
N ILE A 193 -4.45 7.61 12.12
CA ILE A 193 -4.21 6.84 10.88
C ILE A 193 -2.76 6.35 10.91
N THR A 194 -2.57 5.05 10.82
CA THR A 194 -1.25 4.41 10.84
C THR A 194 -0.93 3.85 9.47
N LEU A 195 0.09 4.37 8.82
CA LEU A 195 0.44 4.04 7.44
C LEU A 195 1.76 3.29 7.39
N VAL A 196 1.90 2.33 6.48
CA VAL A 196 3.22 1.77 6.18
C VAL A 196 4.06 2.81 5.43
N ASN A 197 5.30 2.98 5.85
CA ASN A 197 6.19 3.98 5.27
C ASN A 197 7.05 3.39 4.14
N ILE A 198 6.85 3.88 2.92
CA ILE A 198 7.69 3.59 1.76
C ILE A 198 8.75 4.69 1.68
N ALA A 199 10.02 4.32 1.85
CA ALA A 199 11.21 5.16 1.61
C ALA A 199 11.11 6.60 2.17
N PRO A 200 11.63 6.80 3.39
CA PRO A 200 13.04 7.20 3.41
C PRO A 200 13.92 6.27 4.27
N SER A 201 13.32 5.52 5.18
CA SER A 201 14.01 4.58 6.08
C SER A 201 13.34 3.22 5.92
N TYR A 202 13.66 2.56 4.80
CA TYR A 202 13.18 1.21 4.50
C TYR A 202 13.55 0.26 5.65
N ILE A 203 14.74 0.46 6.21
CA ILE A 203 15.37 -0.38 7.22
C ILE A 203 16.30 0.52 8.05
N ASP A 204 15.98 0.81 9.31
CA ASP A 204 16.80 1.69 10.18
C ASP A 204 18.13 1.04 10.58
N SER A 205 19.18 1.22 9.77
CA SER A 205 20.48 0.58 10.00
C SER A 205 21.61 1.59 10.04
N SER A 206 21.92 2.03 11.26
CA SER A 206 23.16 2.75 11.54
C SER A 206 24.43 2.00 11.12
N GLN A 207 24.34 0.67 10.91
CA GLN A 207 25.47 -0.20 10.54
C GLN A 207 25.72 -0.32 9.02
N TYR A 208 24.71 -0.13 8.17
CA TYR A 208 24.84 -0.25 6.70
C TYR A 208 24.22 0.94 5.94
N PRO A 209 24.64 2.17 6.24
CA PRO A 209 23.99 3.38 5.73
C PRO A 209 24.04 3.50 4.19
N GLU A 210 25.06 2.95 3.53
CA GLU A 210 25.18 3.02 2.06
C GLU A 210 24.14 2.15 1.34
N ILE A 211 23.93 0.91 1.81
CA ILE A 211 22.94 0.00 1.22
C ILE A 211 21.54 0.47 1.54
N GLU A 212 21.29 0.89 2.78
CA GLU A 212 20.02 1.51 3.17
C GLU A 212 19.70 2.70 2.26
N LYS A 213 20.65 3.63 2.10
CA LYS A 213 20.51 4.79 1.21
C LYS A 213 20.24 4.36 -0.23
N LYS A 214 20.88 3.30 -0.72
CA LYS A 214 20.69 2.84 -2.10
C LYS A 214 19.31 2.22 -2.32
N VAL A 215 18.81 1.42 -1.38
CA VAL A 215 17.45 0.88 -1.43
C VAL A 215 16.42 1.99 -1.29
N GLY A 216 16.62 2.91 -0.34
CA GLY A 216 15.78 4.10 -0.18
C GLY A 216 15.72 4.93 -1.46
N THR A 217 16.86 5.21 -2.07
CA THR A 217 16.96 5.94 -3.35
C THR A 217 16.25 5.19 -4.47
N PHE A 218 16.41 3.88 -4.57
CA PHE A 218 15.72 3.06 -5.56
C PHE A 218 14.19 3.18 -5.41
N LEU A 219 13.67 2.94 -4.21
CA LEU A 219 12.24 3.03 -3.93
C LEU A 219 11.69 4.44 -4.17
N THR A 220 12.40 5.47 -3.70
CA THR A 220 12.06 6.87 -3.96
C THR A 220 11.94 7.13 -5.46
N ASN A 221 12.95 6.74 -6.24
CA ASN A 221 12.95 6.95 -7.69
C ASN A 221 11.81 6.22 -8.41
N GLU A 222 11.43 5.03 -7.97
CA GLU A 222 10.31 4.29 -8.57
C GLU A 222 8.95 4.94 -8.23
N PHE A 223 8.75 5.39 -6.99
CA PHE A 223 7.50 6.03 -6.55
C PHE A 223 7.36 7.50 -6.99
N SER A 224 8.48 8.22 -7.12
CA SER A 224 8.52 9.61 -7.58
C SER A 224 8.69 9.74 -9.10
N ARG A 225 8.69 8.63 -9.84
CA ARG A 225 8.83 8.64 -11.29
C ARG A 225 7.68 9.39 -11.94
N ASP A 226 7.99 10.37 -12.78
CA ASP A 226 6.98 10.99 -13.64
C ASP A 226 6.57 10.01 -14.75
N VAL A 227 5.29 9.67 -14.76
CA VAL A 227 4.69 8.74 -15.72
C VAL A 227 3.71 9.54 -16.60
N PRO A 228 3.91 9.54 -17.93
CA PRO A 228 2.95 10.15 -18.85
C PRO A 228 1.57 9.48 -18.75
N THR A 229 0.49 10.27 -18.87
CA THR A 229 -0.90 9.79 -18.74
C THR A 229 -1.27 8.65 -19.70
N ASN A 230 -0.57 8.51 -20.81
CA ASN A 230 -0.75 7.42 -21.79
C ASN A 230 0.14 6.20 -21.56
N LYS A 231 0.87 6.14 -20.44
CA LYS A 231 1.79 5.04 -20.06
C LYS A 231 1.56 4.54 -18.63
N ASN A 232 0.30 4.58 -18.17
CA ASN A 232 -0.08 4.24 -16.79
C ASN A 232 0.32 2.81 -16.40
N GLU A 233 0.51 1.90 -17.36
CA GLU A 233 1.02 0.55 -17.14
C GLU A 233 2.39 0.50 -16.44
N ILE A 234 3.18 1.60 -16.47
CA ILE A 234 4.44 1.71 -15.73
C ILE A 234 4.19 1.61 -14.21
N TYR A 235 3.03 2.08 -13.73
CA TYR A 235 2.67 1.97 -12.31
C TYR A 235 2.51 0.53 -11.83
N ARG A 236 2.49 -0.47 -12.72
CA ARG A 236 2.57 -1.88 -12.32
C ARG A 236 3.81 -2.16 -11.45
N ILE A 237 4.91 -1.40 -11.63
CA ILE A 237 6.08 -1.51 -10.76
C ILE A 237 5.74 -1.16 -9.31
N THR A 238 5.18 0.03 -9.08
CA THR A 238 4.86 0.50 -7.72
C THR A 238 3.75 -0.34 -7.09
N ASN A 239 2.80 -0.84 -7.88
CA ASN A 239 1.81 -1.83 -7.43
C ASN A 239 2.47 -3.15 -7.00
N CYS A 240 3.49 -3.63 -7.71
CA CYS A 240 4.24 -4.81 -7.27
C CYS A 240 5.03 -4.52 -6.00
N ILE A 241 5.64 -3.33 -5.88
CA ILE A 241 6.39 -2.96 -4.68
C ILE A 241 5.47 -2.93 -3.45
N GLU A 242 4.33 -2.24 -3.51
CA GLU A 242 3.41 -2.15 -2.38
C GLU A 242 2.86 -3.52 -1.98
N ASN A 243 2.42 -4.34 -2.94
CA ASN A 243 1.75 -5.60 -2.62
C ASN A 243 2.69 -6.62 -1.96
N PHE A 244 3.96 -6.64 -2.35
CA PHE A 244 4.90 -7.68 -1.94
C PHE A 244 5.86 -7.25 -0.82
N PHE A 245 6.23 -5.97 -0.76
CA PHE A 245 7.22 -5.47 0.19
C PHE A 245 6.62 -4.55 1.26
N PHE A 246 5.46 -3.96 0.99
CA PHE A 246 4.77 -3.06 1.93
C PHE A 246 3.28 -3.41 2.10
N PRO A 247 2.94 -4.68 2.40
CA PRO A 247 1.55 -5.09 2.52
C PRO A 247 0.91 -4.49 3.78
N TYR A 248 0.09 -3.45 3.61
CA TYR A 248 -0.54 -2.74 4.72
C TYR A 248 -1.43 -3.66 5.59
N LYS A 249 -2.14 -4.61 4.96
CA LYS A 249 -3.11 -5.50 5.63
C LYS A 249 -2.46 -6.46 6.63
N ILE A 250 -1.23 -6.92 6.37
CA ILE A 250 -0.56 -7.91 7.23
C ILE A 250 -0.29 -7.32 8.63
N HIS A 251 -0.13 -6.01 8.71
CA HIS A 251 0.22 -5.28 9.93
C HIS A 251 -0.93 -4.42 10.47
N ASN A 252 -2.15 -4.57 9.95
CA ASN A 252 -3.32 -3.74 10.30
C ASN A 252 -3.05 -2.23 10.15
N PHE A 253 -2.29 -1.84 9.13
CA PHE A 253 -2.15 -0.43 8.76
C PHE A 253 -3.40 0.05 8.00
N ASP A 254 -3.58 1.36 7.90
CA ASP A 254 -4.69 2.02 7.20
C ASP A 254 -4.39 2.33 5.73
N GLY A 255 -3.13 2.12 5.30
CA GLY A 255 -2.67 2.42 3.95
C GLY A 255 -1.17 2.69 3.90
N TRP A 256 -0.75 3.59 3.01
CA TRP A 256 0.65 3.88 2.71
C TRP A 256 0.97 5.38 2.80
N ASN A 257 2.17 5.66 3.31
CA ASN A 257 2.88 6.91 3.14
C ASN A 257 4.04 6.66 2.17
N TYR A 258 4.15 7.43 1.10
CA TYR A 258 5.11 7.18 0.03
C TYR A 258 5.73 8.47 -0.52
N PRO A 259 6.88 8.42 -1.21
CA PRO A 259 7.54 9.62 -1.71
C PRO A 259 6.67 10.36 -2.74
N SER A 260 6.58 11.68 -2.59
CA SER A 260 5.87 12.53 -3.55
C SER A 260 6.64 12.60 -4.88
N ALA A 261 5.92 12.57 -6.00
CA ALA A 261 6.53 12.72 -7.33
C ALA A 261 6.74 14.18 -7.73
N VAL A 262 6.05 15.10 -7.05
CA VAL A 262 6.01 16.53 -7.41
C VAL A 262 6.69 17.42 -6.38
N ARG A 263 7.01 16.90 -5.19
CA ARG A 263 7.71 17.64 -4.14
C ARG A 263 8.85 16.82 -3.56
N GLU A 264 10.06 17.33 -3.73
CA GLU A 264 11.26 16.75 -3.14
C GLU A 264 11.16 16.70 -1.61
N ASN A 265 11.59 15.58 -1.02
CA ASN A 265 11.58 15.34 0.43
C ASN A 265 10.19 15.48 1.10
N LYS A 266 9.11 15.34 0.33
CA LYS A 266 7.74 15.26 0.84
C LYS A 266 7.13 13.91 0.51
N THR A 267 6.09 13.57 1.24
CA THR A 267 5.37 12.31 1.07
C THR A 267 3.93 12.57 0.66
N SER A 268 3.33 11.56 0.06
CA SER A 268 1.93 11.48 -0.31
C SER A 268 1.29 10.37 0.50
N ILE A 269 -0.02 10.49 0.72
CA ILE A 269 -0.79 9.57 1.56
C ILE A 269 -1.82 8.86 0.69
N ALA A 270 -1.88 7.55 0.82
CA ALA A 270 -2.93 6.71 0.26
C ALA A 270 -3.58 5.94 1.39
N VAL A 271 -4.84 6.24 1.68
CA VAL A 271 -5.64 5.54 2.69
C VAL A 271 -6.54 4.52 1.99
N CYS A 272 -6.70 3.36 2.59
CA CYS A 272 -7.61 2.35 2.09
C CYS A 272 -9.06 2.78 2.36
N PRO A 273 -10.02 2.44 1.48
CA PRO A 273 -11.39 2.94 1.60
C PRO A 273 -12.04 2.66 2.96
N GLU A 274 -11.86 1.45 3.51
CA GLU A 274 -12.40 1.08 4.82
C GLU A 274 -11.91 2.02 5.94
N SER A 275 -10.60 2.29 5.99
CA SER A 275 -10.02 3.21 6.96
C SER A 275 -10.40 4.67 6.68
N ALA A 276 -10.51 5.07 5.42
CA ALA A 276 -10.94 6.41 5.05
C ALA A 276 -12.38 6.68 5.52
N ASP A 277 -13.31 5.77 5.23
CA ASP A 277 -14.72 5.87 5.61
C ASP A 277 -14.92 5.88 7.14
N GLN A 278 -14.06 5.16 7.88
CA GLN A 278 -14.13 5.07 9.34
C GLN A 278 -13.45 6.24 10.05
N LYS A 279 -12.26 6.65 9.58
CA LYS A 279 -11.35 7.53 10.32
C LYS A 279 -11.31 8.95 9.81
N LEU A 280 -11.95 9.26 8.68
CA LEU A 280 -12.01 10.61 8.15
C LEU A 280 -13.43 11.17 8.21
N ALA A 281 -13.53 12.49 8.40
CA ALA A 281 -14.75 13.23 8.19
C ALA A 281 -14.52 14.32 7.15
N PHE A 282 -15.37 14.40 6.14
CA PHE A 282 -15.40 15.55 5.24
C PHE A 282 -15.66 16.83 6.05
N LEU A 283 -14.86 17.86 5.81
CA LEU A 283 -14.99 19.17 6.46
C LEU A 283 -15.62 20.19 5.51
N TYR A 284 -14.93 20.48 4.42
CA TYR A 284 -15.37 21.48 3.46
C TYR A 284 -14.83 21.22 2.06
N LEU A 285 -15.50 21.84 1.11
CA LEU A 285 -15.06 22.05 -0.25
C LEU A 285 -14.92 23.54 -0.49
N ALA A 286 -13.91 23.95 -1.24
CA ALA A 286 -13.74 25.33 -1.66
C ALA A 286 -13.30 25.39 -3.12
N GLU A 287 -13.78 26.42 -3.82
CA GLU A 287 -13.31 26.75 -5.16
C GLU A 287 -11.94 27.40 -5.06
N CYS A 288 -10.99 26.98 -5.88
CA CYS A 288 -9.64 27.51 -5.86
C CYS A 288 -9.20 27.94 -7.26
N LEU A 289 -8.34 28.96 -7.34
CA LEU A 289 -7.67 29.39 -8.56
C LEU A 289 -6.15 29.30 -8.37
N TYR A 290 -5.47 28.51 -9.18
CA TYR A 290 -4.01 28.35 -9.09
C TYR A 290 -3.27 29.58 -9.66
N LYS A 291 -2.39 30.18 -8.85
CA LYS A 291 -1.53 31.30 -9.20
C LYS A 291 -0.06 31.02 -8.86
N GLU A 292 0.78 30.88 -9.89
CA GLU A 292 2.20 30.49 -9.80
C GLU A 292 3.02 31.16 -8.68
N ASN A 293 2.80 32.43 -8.38
CA ASN A 293 3.57 33.20 -7.38
C ASN A 293 2.90 33.34 -6.01
N GLU A 294 1.60 33.05 -5.91
CA GLU A 294 0.80 33.25 -4.69
C GLU A 294 0.25 31.93 -4.13
N GLY A 295 0.62 30.80 -4.73
CA GLY A 295 0.00 29.51 -4.46
C GLY A 295 -1.39 29.44 -5.09
N PHE A 296 -2.45 29.43 -4.31
CA PHE A 296 -3.82 29.41 -4.85
C PHE A 296 -4.75 30.27 -3.99
N LEU A 297 -5.74 30.88 -4.64
CA LEU A 297 -6.77 31.66 -3.96
C LEU A 297 -7.95 30.76 -3.63
N ILE A 298 -8.37 30.74 -2.36
CA ILE A 298 -9.56 30.00 -1.92
C ILE A 298 -10.79 30.92 -1.98
N LYS A 299 -11.87 30.42 -2.56
CA LYS A 299 -13.17 31.09 -2.73
C LYS A 299 -14.30 30.16 -2.27
N ASN A 300 -15.41 30.77 -1.86
CA ASN A 300 -16.69 30.11 -1.63
C ASN A 300 -16.61 28.79 -0.82
N PRO A 301 -16.03 28.78 0.40
CA PRO A 301 -15.98 27.56 1.18
C PRO A 301 -17.40 27.11 1.57
N GLN A 302 -17.68 25.84 1.30
CA GLN A 302 -18.95 25.17 1.51
C GLN A 302 -18.74 23.89 2.33
N SER A 303 -19.71 23.54 3.17
CA SER A 303 -19.77 22.24 3.84
C SER A 303 -21.06 21.53 3.43
N VAL A 304 -21.18 20.26 3.81
CA VAL A 304 -22.39 19.46 3.53
C VAL A 304 -23.26 19.36 4.77
N ASN A 305 -24.58 19.34 4.58
CA ASN A 305 -25.51 18.98 5.64
C ASN A 305 -25.75 17.45 5.67
N ALA A 306 -26.61 16.99 6.58
CA ALA A 306 -27.02 15.58 6.69
C ALA A 306 -27.57 14.94 5.40
N ASN A 307 -28.02 15.72 4.41
CA ASN A 307 -28.49 15.24 3.11
C ASN A 307 -27.43 15.38 2.00
N TRP A 308 -26.16 15.60 2.36
CA TRP A 308 -25.05 15.82 1.43
C TRP A 308 -25.20 17.02 0.48
N LYS A 309 -26.04 18.00 0.83
CA LYS A 309 -26.19 19.22 0.06
C LYS A 309 -25.13 20.24 0.47
N LEU A 310 -24.41 20.79 -0.50
CA LEU A 310 -23.44 21.87 -0.29
C LEU A 310 -24.12 23.17 0.15
N LEU A 311 -23.61 23.75 1.24
CA LEU A 311 -24.09 24.99 1.84
C LEU A 311 -22.91 25.89 2.22
N PRO A 312 -22.99 27.22 2.03
CA PRO A 312 -21.93 28.14 2.44
C PRO A 312 -21.67 28.07 3.96
N ILE A 313 -20.40 27.97 4.36
CA ILE A 313 -20.01 27.85 5.79
C ILE A 313 -20.39 29.11 6.58
N ASN A 314 -20.54 30.24 5.91
CA ASN A 314 -20.92 31.51 6.53
C ASN A 314 -22.41 31.56 6.94
N ASN A 315 -23.21 30.53 6.63
CA ASN A 315 -24.63 30.45 6.96
C ASN A 315 -24.90 29.36 8.01
N GLN A 316 -24.49 29.62 9.26
CA GLN A 316 -24.51 28.67 10.39
C GLN A 316 -25.92 28.12 10.73
N ASN A 317 -26.98 28.86 10.39
CA ASN A 317 -28.37 28.49 10.71
C ASN A 317 -28.86 27.22 9.99
N ASN A 318 -28.16 26.76 8.95
CA ASN A 318 -28.55 25.57 8.19
C ASN A 318 -27.89 24.28 8.68
N PHE A 319 -27.14 24.33 9.78
CA PHE A 319 -26.37 23.22 10.33
C PHE A 319 -26.89 22.83 11.72
N ASN A 320 -26.94 21.54 12.01
CA ASN A 320 -27.26 21.03 13.33
C ASN A 320 -26.11 21.27 14.33
N ASN A 321 -26.33 21.02 15.62
CA ASN A 321 -25.33 21.32 16.66
C ASN A 321 -23.96 20.63 16.45
N LEU A 322 -23.95 19.39 15.94
CA LEU A 322 -22.72 18.66 15.65
C LEU A 322 -21.99 19.25 14.45
N GLU A 323 -22.73 19.61 13.40
CA GLU A 323 -22.21 20.28 12.20
C GLU A 323 -21.67 21.68 12.53
N GLN A 324 -22.37 22.45 13.36
CA GLN A 324 -21.91 23.76 13.83
C GLN A 324 -20.61 23.66 14.63
N TYR A 325 -20.46 22.65 15.49
CA TYR A 325 -19.21 22.40 16.21
C TYR A 325 -18.05 22.10 15.25
N ARG A 326 -18.28 21.28 14.22
CA ARG A 326 -17.29 21.01 13.16
C ARG A 326 -16.94 22.30 12.40
N ILE A 327 -17.94 23.10 12.05
CA ILE A 327 -17.77 24.40 11.37
C ILE A 327 -16.95 25.39 12.20
N GLN A 328 -17.15 25.45 13.51
CA GLN A 328 -16.33 26.32 14.38
C GLN A 328 -14.85 25.90 14.38
N LYS A 329 -14.56 24.58 14.38
CA LYS A 329 -13.17 24.09 14.21
C LYS A 329 -12.63 24.44 12.82
N ILE A 330 -13.44 24.27 11.77
CA ILE A 330 -13.07 24.65 10.39
C ILE A 330 -12.75 26.13 10.31
N GLN A 331 -13.58 27.01 10.88
CA GLN A 331 -13.37 28.46 10.83
C GLN A 331 -12.06 28.86 11.50
N LYS A 332 -11.75 28.29 12.68
CA LYS A 332 -10.48 28.52 13.37
C LYS A 332 -9.27 28.07 12.53
N HIS A 333 -9.40 26.94 11.83
CA HIS A 333 -8.36 26.39 10.95
C HIS A 333 -8.21 27.19 9.65
N TYR A 334 -9.32 27.54 9.01
CA TYR A 334 -9.37 28.30 7.76
C TYR A 334 -8.79 29.71 7.91
N SER A 335 -9.04 30.36 9.05
CA SER A 335 -8.40 31.64 9.37
C SER A 335 -6.87 31.58 9.41
N SER A 336 -6.26 30.40 9.54
CA SER A 336 -4.80 30.21 9.48
C SER A 336 -4.27 29.96 8.06
N LEU A 337 -5.14 29.59 7.11
CA LEU A 337 -4.78 29.32 5.70
C LEU A 337 -4.86 30.57 4.80
N LEU A 338 -5.46 31.66 5.29
CA LEU A 338 -5.67 32.91 4.56
C LEU A 338 -4.54 33.94 4.74
N TRP A 339 -3.42 33.58 5.36
CA TRP A 339 -2.28 34.48 5.63
C TRP A 339 -1.01 34.02 4.93
#